data_AF-A0A162BI34-F1
#
_entry.id   AF-A0A162BI34-F1
#
_cell.length_a   1.000
_cell.length_b   1.000
_cell.length_c   1.000
_cell.angle_alpha   90.00
_cell.angle_beta   90.00
_cell.angle_gamma   90.00
#
_symmetry.space_group_name_H-M   'P 1'
#
loop_
_entity.id
_entity.type
_entity.pdbx_description
1 polymer ?
#
loop_
_entity_poly.entity_id
_entity_poly.type
_entity_poly.pdbx_seq_one_letter_code
_entity_poly.pdbx_strand_id
1 'polypeptide(L)' 'MLNNTPKLVQAVYMVSKYGLSISDIAETYQISKQALYRAVRAHNTSQTQQLNKLYKQKEKLLQQLNALEADIEQLNKGC' A
#
# COMPACT_ATOMS: atom_id res chain seq x y z
N MET A 1 7.04 3.45 20.88
CA MET A 1 5.88 2.62 20.50
C MET A 1 4.74 3.57 20.16
N LEU A 2 4.17 3.50 18.95
CA LEU A 2 2.98 4.29 18.59
C LEU A 2 1.81 3.74 19.44
N ASN A 3 1.30 4.54 20.37
CA ASN A 3 0.11 4.19 21.14
C ASN A 3 -1.06 4.06 20.14
N ASN A 4 -1.39 2.82 19.77
CA ASN A 4 -2.49 2.48 18.86
C ASN A 4 -3.83 2.62 19.59
N THR A 5 -4.18 3.85 19.96
CA THR A 5 -5.54 4.15 20.40
C THR A 5 -6.46 4.05 19.18
N PRO A 6 -7.68 3.50 19.32
CA PRO A 6 -8.65 3.39 18.22
C PRO A 6 -8.88 4.72 17.48
N LYS A 7 -8.81 5.85 18.22
CA LYS A 7 -8.88 7.21 17.69
C LYS A 7 -7.76 7.54 16.71
N LEU A 8 -6.52 7.13 16.98
CA LEU A 8 -5.38 7.38 16.09
C LEU A 8 -5.51 6.60 14.78
N VAL A 9 -5.94 5.34 14.84
CA VAL A 9 -6.15 4.51 13.65
C VAL A 9 -7.21 5.14 12.75
N GLN A 10 -8.33 5.57 13.33
CA GLN A 10 -9.41 6.21 12.58
C GLN A 10 -8.98 7.56 12.00
N ALA A 11 -8.27 8.39 12.75
CA ALA A 11 -7.72 9.66 12.26
C ALA A 11 -6.73 9.46 11.09
N VAL A 12 -5.84 8.47 11.19
CA VAL A 12 -4.90 8.12 10.10
C VAL A 12 -5.66 7.68 8.85
N TYR A 13 -6.70 6.86 9.01
CA TYR A 13 -7.54 6.41 7.91
C TYR A 13 -8.27 7.58 7.24
N MET A 14 -8.82 8.52 8.02
CA MET A 14 -9.51 9.69 7.48
C MET A 14 -8.60 10.56 6.62
N VAL A 15 -7.38 10.83 7.09
CA VAL A 15 -6.38 11.59 6.32
C VAL A 15 -5.91 10.81 5.10
N SER A 16 -5.50 9.54 5.28
CA SER A 16 -4.82 8.78 4.23
C SER A 16 -5.75 8.34 3.11
N LYS A 17 -7.03 8.04 3.42
CA LYS A 17 -7.99 7.55 2.42
C LYS A 17 -8.84 8.65 1.81
N TYR A 18 -9.28 9.63 2.59
CA TYR A 18 -10.17 10.69 2.12
C TYR A 18 -9.46 12.02 1.85
N GLY A 19 -8.14 12.10 2.09
CA GLY A 19 -7.35 13.30 1.81
C GLY A 19 -7.67 14.49 2.70
N LEU A 20 -8.26 14.25 3.88
CA LEU A 20 -8.64 15.31 4.80
C LEU A 20 -7.43 15.98 5.47
N SER A 21 -7.58 17.26 5.81
CA SER A 21 -6.55 18.06 6.47
C SER A 21 -6.08 17.42 7.78
N ILE A 22 -4.76 17.24 7.91
CA ILE A 22 -4.14 16.75 9.16
C ILE A 22 -4.46 17.69 10.33
N SER A 23 -4.53 19.00 10.10
CA SER A 23 -4.85 19.98 11.14
C SER A 23 -6.25 19.76 11.70
N ASP A 24 -7.24 19.64 10.83
CA ASP A 24 -8.65 19.56 11.19
C ASP A 24 -8.96 18.23 11.87
N ILE A 25 -8.36 17.14 11.38
CA ILE A 25 -8.52 15.81 11.96
C ILE A 25 -7.78 15.69 13.29
N ALA A 26 -6.60 16.28 13.43
CA ALA A 26 -5.87 16.33 14.70
C ALA A 26 -6.70 17.04 15.77
N GLU A 27 -7.34 18.15 15.43
CA GLU A 27 -8.23 18.89 16.34
C GLU A 27 -9.48 18.09 16.69
N THR A 28 -10.17 17.53 15.68
CA THR A 28 -11.40 16.73 15.86
C THR A 28 -11.18 15.52 16.78
N TYR A 29 -10.05 14.84 16.65
CA TYR A 29 -9.75 13.63 17.42
C TYR A 29 -8.92 13.92 18.68
N GLN A 30 -8.59 15.19 18.94
CA GLN A 30 -7.74 15.63 20.06
C GLN A 30 -6.38 14.92 20.09
N ILE A 31 -5.75 14.82 18.92
CA ILE A 31 -4.43 14.20 18.71
C ILE A 31 -3.44 15.30 18.37
N SER A 32 -2.18 15.19 18.78
CA SER A 32 -1.18 16.16 18.36
C SER A 32 -0.97 16.08 16.84
N LYS A 33 -0.93 17.25 16.17
CA LYS A 33 -0.68 17.34 14.71
C LYS A 33 0.59 16.57 14.31
N GLN A 34 1.63 16.66 15.13
CA GLN A 34 2.89 15.95 14.90
C GLN A 34 2.74 14.42 15.01
N ALA A 35 1.99 13.92 16.00
CA ALA A 35 1.75 12.49 16.17
C ALA A 35 0.92 11.94 15.00
N LEU A 36 -0.14 12.65 14.59
CA LEU A 36 -0.96 12.27 13.45
C LEU A 36 -0.14 12.30 12.15
N TYR A 37 0.66 13.33 11.91
CA TYR A 37 1.54 13.41 10.75
C TYR A 37 2.52 12.22 10.67
N ARG A 38 3.17 11.87 11.78
CA ARG A 38 4.10 10.72 11.82
C ARG A 38 3.37 9.40 11.53
N ALA A 39 2.17 9.23 12.09
CA ALA A 39 1.38 8.02 11.90
C ALA A 39 0.88 7.88 10.44
N VAL A 40 0.38 8.97 9.84
CA VAL A 40 -0.02 9.02 8.42
C VAL A 40 1.16 8.71 7.50
N ARG A 41 2.33 9.32 7.76
CA ARG A 41 3.54 9.05 6.96
C ARG A 41 3.97 7.59 7.03
N ALA A 42 3.96 7.00 8.23
CA ALA A 42 4.29 5.58 8.42
C ALA A 42 3.29 4.66 7.69
N HIS A 43 1.99 4.95 7.82
CA HIS A 43 0.92 4.21 7.13
C HIS A 43 1.11 4.24 5.61
N ASN A 44 1.30 5.41 5.02
CA ASN A 44 1.44 5.56 3.57
C ASN A 44 2.71 4.90 3.05
N THR A 45 3.82 4.99 3.80
CA THR A 45 5.08 4.32 3.44
C THR A 45 4.90 2.80 3.41
N SER A 46 4.24 2.23 4.42
CA SER A 46 3.94 0.78 4.46
C SER A 46 3.04 0.37 3.29
N GLN A 47 2.01 1.16 2.97
CA GLN A 47 1.10 0.86 1.87
C GLN A 47 1.83 0.88 0.51
N THR A 48 2.68 1.88 0.26
CA THR A 48 3.50 1.95 -0.96
C THR A 48 4.44 0.76 -1.06
N GLN A 49 5.07 0.35 0.03
CA GLN A 49 5.95 -0.83 0.04
C GLN A 49 5.19 -2.12 -0.30
N GLN A 50 4.00 -2.31 0.28
CA GLN A 50 3.15 -3.46 -0.01
C GLN A 50 2.70 -3.46 -1.48
N LEU A 51 2.29 -2.30 -2.01
CA LEU A 51 1.90 -2.16 -3.41
C LEU A 51 3.07 -2.48 -4.37
N ASN A 52 4.26 -1.96 -4.09
CA ASN A 52 5.47 -2.26 -4.87
C ASN A 52 5.82 -3.75 -4.85
N LYS A 53 5.62 -4.44 -3.72
CA LYS A 53 5.80 -5.89 -3.64
C LYS A 53 4.80 -6.63 -4.55
N LEU A 54 3.54 -6.21 -4.56
CA LEU A 54 2.53 -6.79 -5.45
C LEU A 54 2.85 -6.55 -6.92
N TYR A 55 3.32 -5.36 -7.30
CA TYR A 55 3.76 -5.09 -8.68
C TYR A 55 4.92 -5.99 -9.12
N LYS A 56 5.93 -6.18 -8.27
CA LYS A 56 7.04 -7.11 -8.56
C LYS A 56 6.56 -8.55 -8.73
N GLN A 57 5.60 -8.98 -7.91
CA GLN A 57 5.01 -10.31 -8.04
C GLN A 57 4.24 -10.46 -9.36
N LYS A 58 3.44 -9.45 -9.74
CA LYS A 58 2.74 -9.41 -11.02
C LYS A 58 3.71 -9.54 -12.20
N GLU A 59 4.79 -8.77 -12.19
CA GLU A 59 5.81 -8.80 -13.24
C GLU A 59 6.46 -10.18 -13.38
N LYS A 60 6.82 -10.80 -12.25
CA LYS A 60 7.37 -12.15 -12.24
C LYS A 60 6.39 -13.18 -12.82
N LEU A 61 5.11 -13.10 -12.47
CA LEU A 61 4.09 -14.01 -12.98
C LEU A 61 3.89 -13.83 -14.50
N LEU A 62 3.93 -12.61 -15.01
CA LEU A 62 3.86 -12.36 -16.45
C LEU A 62 5.06 -12.94 -17.20
N GLN A 63 6.27 -12.82 -16.64
CA GLN A 63 7.45 -13.47 -17.23
C GLN A 63 7.31 -15.00 -17.28
N GLN A 64 6.77 -15.60 -16.21
CA GLN A 64 6.53 -17.05 -16.15
C GLN A 64 5.46 -17.49 -17.16
N LEU A 65 4.40 -16.70 -17.33
CA LEU A 65 3.36 -16.96 -18.32
C LEU A 65 3.92 -16.92 -19.74
N ASN A 66 4.68 -15.88 -20.08
CA ASN A 66 5.29 -15.73 -21.40
C ASN A 66 6.25 -16.89 -21.72
N ALA A 67 7.00 -17.38 -20.73
CA ALA A 67 7.87 -18.54 -20.90
C ALA A 67 7.06 -19.81 -21.21
N LEU A 68 5.97 -20.06 -20.47
CA LEU A 68 5.06 -21.19 -20.72
C LEU A 68 4.43 -21.11 -22.12
N GLU A 69 4.00 -19.91 -22.55
CA GLU A 69 3.45 -19.71 -23.90
C GLU A 69 4.48 -20.01 -25.00
N ALA A 70 5.74 -19.61 -24.81
CA ALA A 70 6.82 -19.92 -25.73
C ALA A 70 7.10 -21.43 -25.82
N ASP A 71 7.09 -22.13 -24.67
CA ASP A 71 7.26 -23.59 -24.64
C ASP A 71 6.12 -24.31 -25.38
N ILE A 72 4.87 -23.87 -25.17
CA ILE A 72 3.70 -24.39 -25.90
C ILE A 72 3.86 -24.15 -27.42
N GLU A 73 4.29 -22.97 -27.83
CA GLU A 73 4.48 -22.65 -29.24
C GLU A 73 5.58 -23.52 -29.88
N GLN A 74 6.68 -23.78 -29.16
CA GLN A 74 7.73 -24.68 -29.62
C GLN A 74 7.21 -26.11 -29.83
N LEU A 75 6.43 -26.63 -28.88
CA LEU A 75 5.83 -27.97 -29.00
C LEU A 75 4.84 -28.04 -30.16
N ASN A 76 4.05 -27.00 -30.39
CA ASN A 76 3.12 -26.94 -31.53
C ASN A 76 3.81 -26.86 -32.89
N LYS A 77 5.02 -26.28 -32.97
CA LYS A 77 5.84 -26.22 -34.20
C LYS A 77 6.63 -27.51 -34.46
N GLY A 78 6.76 -28.38 -33.45
CA GLY A 78 7.45 -29.65 -33.52
C GLY A 78 6.59 -30.83 -33.97
N CYS A 79 5.31 -30.59 -34.32
CA CYS A 79 4.40 -31.53 -34.96
C CYS A 79 4.22 -31.22 -36.45
#